data_AF-A0A813LEX0-F1
#
_entry.id   AF-A0A813LEX0-F1
#
_cell.length_a   1.000
_cell.length_b   1.000
_cell.length_c   1.000
_cell.angle_alpha   90.00
_cell.angle_beta   90.00
_cell.angle_gamma   90.00
#
_symmetry.space_group_name_H-M   'P 1'
#
loop_
_entity.id
_entity.type
_entity.pdbx_description
1 polymer ?
#
loop_
_entity_poly.entity_id
_entity_poly.type
_entity_poly.pdbx_seq_one_letter_code
_entity_poly.pdbx_strand_id
1 'polypeptide(L)'
;MSAMFAELFNSLPAPTSDYPPLEERPYPERNTADIFRDSLPELEFRLEEASVKGDIQEVHDLLQKGADKNAPLDKELKTPLMIACQLGWFSLVKWLVEMEDVDIDGPISRCGFRAIDFAGKEQFRWPNEDVEIADYLRSKGSNYTWWGACFAGDVRRIDEYLQNGQDINELNPVLWNYNAMDCAIHGGCGKAAQFLVARGGMVQIRNCHIPIWDEMLWSVGRGDAFMYKEWGIEEGAFTKI
;
A
#
# COMPACT_ATOMS: atom_id res chain seq x y z
N MET A 1 -34.97 4.35 -23.55
CA MET A 1 -33.74 3.91 -22.88
C MET A 1 -33.09 5.01 -22.03
N SER A 2 -32.97 6.27 -22.46
CA SER A 2 -32.27 7.28 -21.65
C SER A 2 -33.01 7.72 -20.37
N ALA A 3 -34.35 7.79 -20.37
CA ALA A 3 -35.13 8.16 -19.18
C ALA A 3 -35.03 7.11 -18.05
N MET A 4 -35.03 5.82 -18.42
CA MET A 4 -34.94 4.70 -17.48
C MET A 4 -33.57 4.64 -16.79
N PHE A 5 -32.50 4.99 -17.50
CA PHE A 5 -31.16 5.11 -16.92
C PHE A 5 -31.02 6.33 -16.01
N ALA A 6 -31.66 7.45 -16.34
CA ALA A 6 -31.66 8.64 -15.50
C ALA A 6 -32.44 8.43 -14.19
N GLU A 7 -33.60 7.78 -14.26
CA GLU A 7 -34.38 7.39 -13.08
C GLU A 7 -33.61 6.40 -12.21
N LEU A 8 -32.96 5.39 -12.82
CA LEU A 8 -32.11 4.45 -12.09
C LEU A 8 -30.95 5.17 -11.40
N PHE A 9 -30.24 6.05 -12.10
CA PHE A 9 -29.10 6.78 -11.54
C PHE A 9 -29.51 7.74 -10.39
N ASN A 10 -30.68 8.37 -10.51
CA ASN A 10 -31.24 9.21 -9.44
C ASN A 10 -31.83 8.41 -8.27
N SER A 11 -32.09 7.11 -8.47
CA SER A 11 -32.52 6.19 -7.41
C SER A 11 -31.35 5.55 -6.65
N LEU A 12 -30.12 5.71 -7.14
CA LEU A 12 -28.94 5.26 -6.43
C LEU A 12 -28.76 6.11 -5.15
N PRO A 13 -28.29 5.50 -4.05
CA PRO A 13 -27.94 6.25 -2.85
C PRO A 13 -26.92 7.33 -3.22
N ALA A 14 -27.07 8.52 -2.64
CA ALA A 14 -26.07 9.57 -2.78
C ALA A 14 -24.71 9.02 -2.32
N PRO A 15 -23.60 9.33 -3.04
CA PRO A 15 -22.28 8.91 -2.62
C PRO A 15 -22.06 9.43 -1.19
N THR A 16 -21.85 8.50 -0.26
CA THR A 16 -21.53 8.85 1.11
C THR A 16 -20.06 9.29 1.12
N SER A 17 -19.82 10.46 1.69
CA SER A 17 -18.46 10.92 1.92
C SER A 17 -17.90 10.13 3.09
N ASP A 18 -16.73 9.50 2.93
CA ASP A 18 -16.01 8.83 4.02
C ASP A 18 -15.61 9.82 5.14
N TYR A 19 -15.68 11.13 4.86
CA TYR A 19 -15.46 12.17 5.85
C TYR A 19 -16.69 12.42 6.71
N PRO A 20 -16.55 12.39 8.06
CA PRO A 20 -17.62 12.73 8.97
C PRO A 20 -17.97 14.22 8.89
N PRO A 21 -19.15 14.61 9.42
CA PRO A 21 -19.54 16.01 9.60
C PRO A 21 -18.44 16.81 10.32
N LEU A 22 -18.39 18.13 10.09
CA LEU A 22 -17.34 18.99 10.65
C LEU A 22 -17.31 18.96 12.18
N GLU A 23 -18.47 18.76 12.80
CA GLU A 23 -18.68 18.73 14.24
C GLU A 23 -18.07 17.50 14.91
N GLU A 24 -17.88 16.41 14.16
CA GLU A 24 -17.35 15.14 14.67
C GLU A 24 -15.82 15.03 14.48
N ARG A 25 -15.20 15.99 13.79
CA ARG A 25 -13.76 15.98 13.49
C ARG A 25 -12.96 16.51 14.68
N PRO A 26 -11.88 15.81 15.10
CA PRO A 26 -10.98 16.32 16.12
C PRO A 26 -10.34 17.67 15.74
N TYR A 27 -10.02 17.85 14.46
CA TYR A 27 -9.39 19.06 13.89
C TYR A 27 -10.17 19.50 12.63
N PRO A 28 -11.25 20.30 12.77
CA PRO A 28 -12.12 20.67 11.66
C PRO A 28 -11.45 21.47 10.53
N GLU A 29 -10.34 22.15 10.85
CA GLU A 29 -9.53 22.92 9.90
C GLU A 29 -8.70 22.06 8.94
N ARG A 30 -8.53 20.77 9.25
CA ARG A 30 -7.78 19.83 8.41
C ARG A 30 -8.73 19.07 7.48
N ASN A 31 -8.40 19.05 6.19
CA ASN A 31 -9.18 18.35 5.16
C ASN A 31 -8.27 17.90 4.01
N THR A 32 -7.48 16.86 4.28
CA THR A 32 -6.47 16.35 3.34
C THR A 32 -6.95 15.19 2.46
N ALA A 33 -8.25 14.90 2.45
CA ALA A 33 -8.85 13.69 1.86
C ALA A 33 -8.37 12.36 2.52
N ASP A 34 -7.68 12.44 3.65
CA ASP A 34 -7.32 11.34 4.54
C ASP A 34 -7.76 11.66 5.99
N ILE A 35 -8.88 11.05 6.41
CA ILE A 35 -9.41 11.22 7.77
C ILE A 35 -8.45 10.72 8.84
N PHE A 36 -7.67 9.68 8.56
CA PHE A 36 -6.74 9.11 9.52
C PHE A 36 -5.64 10.14 9.81
N ARG A 37 -5.05 10.68 8.74
CA ARG A 37 -4.05 11.75 8.82
C ARG A 37 -4.61 12.99 9.52
N ASP A 38 -5.80 13.45 9.15
CA ASP A 38 -6.39 14.66 9.73
C ASP A 38 -6.66 14.51 11.23
N SER A 39 -6.92 13.29 11.70
CA SER A 39 -7.18 12.96 13.10
C SER A 39 -5.91 12.79 13.95
N LEU A 40 -4.71 12.80 13.35
CA LEU A 40 -3.45 12.65 14.08
C LEU A 40 -3.19 13.82 15.04
N PRO A 41 -2.45 13.60 16.14
CA PRO A 41 -1.98 14.72 16.96
C PRO A 41 -1.09 15.67 16.13
N GLU A 42 -0.94 16.91 16.61
CA GLU A 42 -0.23 17.97 15.90
C GLU A 42 1.22 17.61 15.53
N LEU A 43 1.92 16.88 16.40
CA LEU A 43 3.31 16.50 16.14
C LEU A 43 3.42 15.51 14.98
N GLU A 44 2.61 14.45 14.98
CA GLU A 44 2.58 13.42 13.93
C GLU A 44 2.04 13.98 12.60
N PHE A 45 1.01 14.83 12.65
CA PHE A 45 0.48 15.50 11.46
C PHE A 45 1.57 16.33 10.76
N ARG A 46 2.35 17.09 11.53
CA ARG A 46 3.49 17.85 10.99
C ARG A 46 4.66 16.97 10.58
N LEU A 47 4.88 15.85 11.28
CA LEU A 47 5.94 14.89 10.95
C LEU A 47 5.68 14.25 9.59
N GLU A 48 4.43 13.94 9.27
CA GLU A 48 4.02 13.51 7.94
C GLU A 48 4.35 14.56 6.89
N GLU A 49 3.96 15.81 7.11
CA GLU A 49 4.19 16.88 6.14
C GLU A 49 5.69 17.10 5.87
N ALA A 50 6.49 17.11 6.94
CA ALA A 50 7.95 17.24 6.86
C ALA A 50 8.59 16.03 6.14
N SER A 51 8.10 14.82 6.41
CA SER A 51 8.57 13.58 5.76
C SER A 51 8.23 13.56 4.27
N VAL A 52 7.06 14.05 3.88
CA VAL A 52 6.65 14.19 2.47
C VAL A 52 7.53 15.21 1.75
N LYS A 53 7.87 16.33 2.40
CA LYS A 53 8.78 17.35 1.85
C LYS A 53 10.24 16.90 1.80
N GLY A 54 10.62 15.90 2.59
CA GLY A 54 12.01 15.51 2.78
C GLY A 54 12.82 16.51 3.62
N ASP A 55 12.16 17.34 4.44
CA ASP A 55 12.83 18.36 5.26
C ASP A 55 13.43 17.73 6.53
N ILE A 56 14.71 17.42 6.47
CA ILE A 56 15.46 16.80 7.57
C ILE A 56 15.45 17.68 8.83
N GLN A 57 15.49 19.01 8.67
CA GLN A 57 15.56 19.92 9.83
C GLN A 57 14.22 19.92 10.56
N GLU A 58 13.11 20.01 9.83
CA GLU A 58 11.79 19.98 10.43
C GLU A 58 11.49 18.61 11.06
N VAL A 59 11.85 17.50 10.39
CA VAL A 59 11.75 16.15 10.96
C VAL A 59 12.54 16.06 12.27
N HIS A 60 13.80 16.51 12.29
CA HIS A 60 14.62 16.52 13.50
C HIS A 60 13.96 17.29 14.64
N ASP A 61 13.48 18.51 14.38
CA ASP A 61 12.89 19.36 15.40
C ASP A 61 11.59 18.78 15.96
N LEU A 62 10.82 18.04 15.16
CA LEU A 62 9.60 17.35 15.59
C LEU A 62 9.91 16.11 16.44
N LEU A 63 10.91 15.32 16.05
CA LEU A 63 11.37 14.17 16.84
C LEU A 63 11.93 14.61 18.21
N GLN A 64 12.67 15.72 18.26
CA GLN A 64 13.14 16.31 19.53
C GLN A 64 12.00 16.80 20.44
N LYS A 65 10.86 17.18 19.85
CA LYS A 65 9.64 17.55 20.61
C LYS A 65 8.86 16.33 21.12
N GLY A 66 9.31 15.12 20.81
CA GLY A 66 8.70 13.87 21.27
C GLY A 66 7.74 13.23 20.28
N ALA A 67 7.74 13.63 19.00
CA ALA A 67 7.01 12.91 17.97
C ALA A 67 7.54 11.47 17.86
N ASP A 68 6.63 10.49 17.71
CA ASP A 68 7.05 9.10 17.55
C ASP A 68 7.60 8.86 16.13
N LYS A 69 8.88 8.49 16.07
CA LYS A 69 9.61 8.17 14.83
C LYS A 69 9.06 6.97 14.05
N ASN A 70 8.25 6.13 14.68
CA ASN A 70 7.62 4.95 14.07
C ASN A 70 6.09 5.11 13.99
N ALA A 71 5.54 6.30 14.24
CA ALA A 71 4.11 6.53 14.17
C ALA A 71 3.55 6.21 12.77
N PRO A 72 2.34 5.64 12.67
CA PRO A 72 1.60 5.60 11.42
C PRO A 72 1.10 7.02 11.08
N LEU A 73 1.44 7.50 9.89
CA LEU A 73 1.26 8.90 9.50
C LEU A 73 0.19 9.13 8.43
N ASP A 74 -0.22 8.08 7.72
CA ASP A 74 -1.25 8.15 6.67
C ASP A 74 -2.25 6.98 6.80
N LYS A 75 -3.30 6.99 5.98
CA LYS A 75 -4.26 5.87 5.88
C LYS A 75 -3.60 4.55 5.51
N GLU A 76 -2.43 4.55 4.86
CA GLU A 76 -1.69 3.32 4.56
C GLU A 76 -0.82 2.88 5.74
N LEU A 77 -0.91 3.56 6.88
CA LEU A 77 -0.12 3.32 8.09
C LEU A 77 1.39 3.41 7.84
N LYS A 78 1.81 4.29 6.93
CA LYS A 78 3.23 4.50 6.66
C LYS A 78 3.92 5.23 7.79
N THR A 79 5.12 4.79 8.11
CA THR A 79 6.03 5.50 9.01
C THR A 79 6.80 6.60 8.28
N PRO A 80 7.46 7.55 8.99
CA PRO A 80 8.37 8.52 8.37
C PRO A 80 9.38 7.87 7.42
N LEU A 81 9.96 6.74 7.84
CA LEU A 81 10.95 6.00 7.06
C LEU A 81 10.33 5.40 5.78
N MET A 82 9.11 4.87 5.85
CA MET A 82 8.39 4.37 4.67
C MET A 82 8.09 5.49 3.68
N ILE A 83 7.63 6.65 4.15
CA ILE A 83 7.36 7.82 3.30
C ILE A 83 8.66 8.26 2.61
N ALA A 84 9.75 8.37 3.35
CA ALA A 84 11.05 8.73 2.79
C ALA A 84 11.53 7.73 1.73
N CYS A 85 11.32 6.43 1.94
CA CYS A 85 11.64 5.39 0.96
C CYS A 85 10.74 5.45 -0.28
N GLN A 86 9.44 5.70 -0.11
CA GLN A 86 8.46 5.82 -1.19
C GLN A 86 8.67 7.05 -2.06
N LEU A 87 9.19 8.15 -1.50
CA LEU A 87 9.42 9.39 -2.24
C LEU A 87 10.86 9.54 -2.73
N GLY A 88 11.74 8.60 -2.38
CA GLY A 88 13.13 8.61 -2.82
C GLY A 88 14.02 9.60 -2.06
N TRP A 89 13.62 10.05 -0.87
CA TRP A 89 14.37 11.00 -0.04
C TRP A 89 15.60 10.33 0.62
N PHE A 90 16.62 9.98 -0.17
CA PHE A 90 17.79 9.24 0.30
C PHE A 90 18.50 9.91 1.49
N SER A 91 18.67 11.23 1.46
CA SER A 91 19.29 11.98 2.57
C SER A 91 18.49 11.83 3.87
N LEU A 92 17.16 11.85 3.80
CA LEU A 92 16.28 11.65 4.95
C LEU A 92 16.30 10.19 5.41
N VAL A 93 16.28 9.21 4.47
CA VAL A 93 16.41 7.79 4.80
C VAL A 93 17.71 7.51 5.55
N LYS A 94 18.83 8.01 5.02
CA LYS A 94 20.14 7.84 5.66
C LYS A 94 20.14 8.43 7.06
N TRP A 95 19.63 9.64 7.20
CA TRP A 95 19.55 10.34 8.48
C TRP A 95 18.68 9.60 9.50
N LEU A 96 17.48 9.15 9.11
CA LEU A 96 16.58 8.36 9.97
C LEU A 96 17.22 7.03 10.38
N VAL A 97 17.87 6.31 9.47
CA VAL A 97 18.48 5.00 9.77
C VAL A 97 19.75 5.13 10.63
N GLU A 98 20.42 6.27 10.59
CA GLU A 98 21.60 6.56 11.42
C GLU A 98 21.23 7.08 12.83
N MET A 99 19.96 7.41 13.08
CA MET A 99 19.48 7.74 14.42
C MET A 99 19.47 6.50 15.34
N GLU A 100 19.70 6.73 16.63
CA GLU A 100 19.64 5.67 17.64
C GLU A 100 18.19 5.15 17.81
N ASP A 101 18.07 3.84 18.06
CA ASP A 101 16.81 3.12 18.30
C ASP A 101 15.77 3.18 17.18
N VAL A 102 16.16 3.49 15.93
CA VAL A 102 15.21 3.40 14.81
C VAL A 102 14.97 1.95 14.44
N ASP A 103 13.70 1.57 14.43
CA ASP A 103 13.29 0.26 13.93
C ASP A 103 13.20 0.32 12.41
N ILE A 104 14.24 -0.19 11.74
CA ILE A 104 14.35 -0.19 10.28
C ILE A 104 13.24 -1.05 9.65
N ASP A 105 12.84 -2.12 10.33
CA ASP A 105 11.80 -3.02 9.85
C ASP A 105 10.40 -2.55 10.31
N GLY A 106 10.31 -1.84 11.42
CA GLY A 106 9.17 -1.04 11.88
C GLY A 106 7.83 -1.80 11.95
N PRO A 107 6.74 -1.08 12.26
CA PRO A 107 5.39 -1.61 11.99
C PRO A 107 5.21 -1.78 10.48
N ILE A 108 4.46 -2.80 10.08
CA ILE A 108 4.08 -2.98 8.67
C ILE A 108 2.99 -1.98 8.26
N SER A 109 3.06 -1.50 7.04
CA SER A 109 1.97 -0.70 6.45
C SER A 109 0.70 -1.53 6.29
N ARG A 110 -0.42 -0.87 6.00
CA ARG A 110 -1.71 -1.52 5.71
C ARG A 110 -1.61 -2.54 4.58
N CYS A 111 -0.72 -2.32 3.59
CA CYS A 111 -0.50 -3.26 2.49
C CYS A 111 0.51 -4.38 2.81
N GLY A 112 1.02 -4.43 4.04
CA GLY A 112 2.01 -5.42 4.48
C GLY A 112 3.44 -5.09 4.07
N PHE A 113 3.73 -3.82 3.77
CA PHE A 113 5.06 -3.38 3.34
C PHE A 113 5.87 -2.82 4.49
N ARG A 114 7.17 -3.03 4.40
CA ARG A 114 8.23 -2.37 5.18
C ARG A 114 8.84 -1.22 4.38
N ALA A 115 9.69 -0.43 5.01
CA ALA A 115 10.42 0.65 4.35
C ALA A 115 11.22 0.15 3.13
N ILE A 116 11.91 -0.99 3.27
CA ILE A 116 12.67 -1.60 2.18
C ILE A 116 11.77 -2.02 1.00
N ASP A 117 10.54 -2.48 1.27
CA ASP A 117 9.60 -2.90 0.22
C ASP A 117 9.15 -1.72 -0.64
N PHE A 118 8.89 -0.56 -0.02
CA PHE A 118 8.62 0.68 -0.77
C PHE A 118 9.84 1.09 -1.60
N ALA A 119 11.05 1.03 -1.04
CA ALA A 119 12.27 1.35 -1.78
C ALA A 119 12.46 0.44 -3.00
N GLY A 120 12.26 -0.87 -2.83
CA GLY A 120 12.40 -1.86 -3.90
C GLY A 120 11.27 -1.82 -4.93
N LYS A 121 10.05 -1.43 -4.53
CA LYS A 121 8.94 -1.21 -5.46
C LYS A 121 9.17 0.00 -6.35
N GLU A 122 9.61 1.12 -5.79
CA GLU A 122 9.76 2.38 -6.54
C GLU A 122 11.10 2.44 -7.31
N GLN A 123 12.08 1.58 -6.97
CA GLN A 123 13.35 1.40 -7.69
C GLN A 123 14.14 2.70 -7.93
N PHE A 124 14.13 3.61 -6.94
CA PHE A 124 14.79 4.91 -7.07
C PHE A 124 16.32 4.77 -7.22
N ARG A 125 16.79 4.88 -8.47
CA ARG A 125 18.22 4.98 -8.85
C ARG A 125 18.66 6.39 -9.21
N TRP A 126 17.73 7.33 -9.36
CA TRP A 126 18.02 8.69 -9.82
C TRP A 126 17.33 9.71 -8.89
N PRO A 127 18.04 10.72 -8.35
CA PRO A 127 19.44 11.10 -8.59
C PRO A 127 20.49 10.30 -7.78
N ASN A 128 20.10 9.21 -7.13
CA ASN A 128 20.96 8.40 -6.27
C ASN A 128 21.88 7.46 -7.10
N GLU A 129 22.81 8.06 -7.86
CA GLU A 129 23.64 7.34 -8.86
C GLU A 129 24.56 6.26 -8.25
N ASP A 130 24.88 6.34 -6.95
CA ASP A 130 25.87 5.46 -6.31
C ASP A 130 25.28 4.25 -5.56
N VAL A 131 24.11 4.38 -4.92
CA VAL A 131 23.51 3.30 -4.08
C VAL A 131 21.98 3.38 -4.12
N GLU A 132 21.34 2.26 -4.47
CA GLU A 132 19.89 2.10 -4.39
C GLU A 132 19.43 2.13 -2.93
N ILE A 133 18.35 2.85 -2.60
CA ILE A 133 17.85 2.96 -1.21
C ILE A 133 17.65 1.56 -0.60
N ALA A 134 17.13 0.62 -1.38
CA ALA A 134 16.91 -0.74 -0.92
C ALA A 134 18.21 -1.50 -0.61
N ASP A 135 19.27 -1.29 -1.39
CA ASP A 135 20.59 -1.87 -1.11
C ASP A 135 21.24 -1.27 0.15
N TYR A 136 21.03 0.04 0.39
CA TYR A 136 21.43 0.68 1.63
C TYR A 136 20.70 0.05 2.84
N LEU A 137 19.38 -0.09 2.79
CA LEU A 137 18.59 -0.70 3.87
C LEU A 137 18.97 -2.18 4.09
N ARG A 138 19.24 -2.92 3.01
CA ARG A 138 19.76 -4.29 3.07
C ARG A 138 21.12 -4.35 3.76
N SER A 139 22.01 -3.41 3.48
CA SER A 139 23.33 -3.33 4.15
C SER A 139 23.22 -3.09 5.66
N LYS A 140 22.10 -2.52 6.11
CA LYS A 140 21.78 -2.28 7.52
C LYS A 140 21.00 -3.43 8.17
N GLY A 141 20.72 -4.51 7.42
CA GLY A 141 20.10 -5.73 7.92
C GLY A 141 18.61 -5.89 7.63
N SER A 142 17.97 -4.92 6.96
CA SER A 142 16.57 -5.04 6.56
C SER A 142 16.40 -6.00 5.39
N ASN A 143 15.25 -6.68 5.33
CA ASN A 143 14.95 -7.64 4.28
C ASN A 143 13.53 -7.47 3.77
N TYR A 144 13.34 -7.79 2.49
CA TYR A 144 12.03 -7.72 1.86
C TYR A 144 11.05 -8.69 2.49
N THR A 145 9.80 -8.23 2.60
CA THR A 145 8.65 -9.10 2.83
C THR A 145 8.35 -9.93 1.58
N TRP A 146 7.42 -10.89 1.68
CA TRP A 146 6.95 -11.67 0.53
C TRP A 146 6.52 -10.77 -0.64
N TRP A 147 5.65 -9.80 -0.37
CA TRP A 147 5.13 -8.90 -1.39
C TRP A 147 6.19 -7.94 -1.92
N GLY A 148 7.01 -7.37 -1.03
CA GLY A 148 8.11 -6.49 -1.44
C GLY A 148 9.14 -7.20 -2.30
N ALA A 149 9.48 -8.46 -1.99
CA ALA A 149 10.40 -9.26 -2.78
C ALA A 149 9.87 -9.49 -4.20
N CYS A 150 8.56 -9.68 -4.35
CA CYS A 150 7.90 -9.81 -5.64
C CYS A 150 7.98 -8.51 -6.45
N PHE A 151 7.68 -7.35 -5.85
CA PHE A 151 7.77 -6.05 -6.51
C PHE A 151 9.20 -5.65 -6.88
N ALA A 152 10.16 -5.92 -5.98
CA ALA A 152 11.58 -5.64 -6.19
C ALA A 152 12.28 -6.65 -7.09
N GLY A 153 11.63 -7.78 -7.39
CA GLY A 153 12.18 -8.83 -8.24
C GLY A 153 13.31 -9.64 -7.60
N ASP A 154 13.35 -9.74 -6.27
CA ASP A 154 14.35 -10.52 -5.54
C ASP A 154 14.01 -12.02 -5.59
N VAL A 155 14.39 -12.66 -6.69
CA VAL A 155 14.14 -14.09 -6.95
C VAL A 155 14.68 -14.99 -5.84
N ARG A 156 15.80 -14.63 -5.20
CA ARG A 156 16.39 -15.45 -4.14
C ARG A 156 15.52 -15.43 -2.90
N ARG A 157 15.07 -14.23 -2.52
CA ARG A 157 14.17 -14.06 -1.38
C ARG A 157 12.80 -14.71 -1.63
N ILE A 158 12.28 -14.59 -2.85
CA ILE A 158 11.04 -15.28 -3.27
C ILE A 158 11.21 -16.80 -3.13
N ASP A 159 12.32 -17.38 -3.62
CA ASP A 159 12.56 -18.81 -3.51
C ASP A 159 12.65 -19.29 -2.05
N GLU A 160 13.29 -18.51 -1.18
CA GLU A 160 13.34 -18.80 0.26
C GLU A 160 11.95 -18.87 0.90
N TYR A 161 11.07 -17.91 0.60
CA TYR A 161 9.69 -17.93 1.08
C TYR A 161 8.92 -19.17 0.58
N LEU A 162 9.07 -19.51 -0.70
CA LEU A 162 8.44 -20.70 -1.29
C LEU A 162 8.95 -22.01 -0.65
N GLN A 163 10.25 -22.09 -0.37
CA GLN A 163 10.84 -23.25 0.34
C GLN A 163 10.30 -23.38 1.78
N ASN A 164 9.97 -22.26 2.41
CA ASN A 164 9.36 -22.20 3.74
C ASN A 164 7.83 -22.41 3.72
N GLY A 165 7.24 -22.74 2.58
CA GLY A 165 5.82 -23.10 2.46
C GLY A 165 4.88 -21.92 2.21
N GLN A 166 5.39 -20.76 1.79
CA GLN A 166 4.58 -19.63 1.34
C GLN A 166 3.66 -20.05 0.18
N ASP A 167 2.37 -19.72 0.27
CA ASP A 167 1.44 -19.96 -0.84
C ASP A 167 1.73 -18.98 -1.99
N ILE A 168 2.11 -19.54 -3.13
CA ILE A 168 2.46 -18.79 -4.34
C ILE A 168 1.25 -18.04 -4.94
N ASN A 169 0.03 -18.52 -4.65
CA ASN A 169 -1.23 -17.97 -5.15
C ASN A 169 -2.02 -17.21 -4.07
N GLU A 170 -1.41 -16.93 -2.92
CA GLU A 170 -2.00 -16.03 -1.92
C GLU A 170 -2.34 -14.69 -2.59
N LEU A 171 -3.43 -14.07 -2.13
CA LEU A 171 -3.88 -12.78 -2.63
C LEU A 171 -3.78 -11.73 -1.52
N ASN A 172 -3.23 -10.56 -1.86
CA ASN A 172 -3.18 -9.42 -0.96
C ASN A 172 -4.44 -8.55 -1.14
N PRO A 173 -5.40 -8.55 -0.18
CA PRO A 173 -6.68 -7.84 -0.35
C PRO A 173 -6.51 -6.32 -0.43
N VAL A 174 -5.44 -5.76 0.16
CA VAL A 174 -5.17 -4.32 0.18
C VAL A 174 -4.46 -3.86 -1.08
N LEU A 175 -3.56 -4.69 -1.62
CA LEU A 175 -2.92 -4.46 -2.92
C LEU A 175 -3.77 -5.04 -4.04
N TRP A 176 -5.01 -4.59 -4.16
CA TRP A 176 -5.81 -4.85 -5.37
C TRP A 176 -6.05 -6.34 -5.63
N ASN A 177 -6.00 -7.14 -4.55
CA ASN A 177 -6.11 -8.58 -4.60
C ASN A 177 -5.02 -9.22 -5.50
N TYR A 178 -3.82 -8.65 -5.54
CA TYR A 178 -2.68 -9.16 -6.29
C TYR A 178 -2.14 -10.45 -5.70
N ASN A 179 -1.76 -11.39 -6.56
CA ASN A 179 -0.85 -12.46 -6.18
C ASN A 179 0.61 -12.06 -6.43
N ALA A 180 1.54 -12.90 -6.01
CA ALA A 180 2.97 -12.66 -6.16
C ALA A 180 3.40 -12.37 -7.61
N MET A 181 2.77 -13.05 -8.56
CA MET A 181 3.10 -12.95 -9.98
C MET A 181 2.60 -11.61 -10.55
N ASP A 182 1.42 -11.15 -10.16
CA ASP A 182 0.92 -9.82 -10.49
C ASP A 182 1.82 -8.72 -9.90
N CYS A 183 2.24 -8.86 -8.64
CA CYS A 183 3.20 -7.93 -8.03
C CYS A 183 4.50 -7.84 -8.84
N ALA A 184 5.04 -8.97 -9.29
CA ALA A 184 6.26 -8.99 -10.11
C ALA A 184 6.05 -8.38 -11.50
N ILE A 185 4.90 -8.58 -12.14
CA ILE A 185 4.55 -7.92 -13.41
C ILE A 185 4.46 -6.41 -13.20
N HIS A 186 3.75 -5.97 -12.16
CA HIS A 186 3.54 -4.55 -11.88
C HIS A 186 4.83 -3.82 -11.47
N GLY A 187 5.74 -4.50 -10.77
CA GLY A 187 7.09 -4.00 -10.49
C GLY A 187 8.03 -4.03 -11.70
N GLY A 188 7.58 -4.43 -12.89
CA GLY A 188 8.44 -4.53 -14.09
C GLY A 188 9.49 -5.64 -14.01
N CYS A 189 9.37 -6.56 -13.05
CA CYS A 189 10.36 -7.57 -12.72
C CYS A 189 10.13 -8.88 -13.49
N GLY A 190 10.37 -8.84 -14.81
CA GLY A 190 10.11 -9.98 -15.69
C GLY A 190 10.80 -11.30 -15.29
N LYS A 191 12.00 -11.24 -14.69
CA LYS A 191 12.69 -12.45 -14.19
C LYS A 191 11.97 -13.09 -13.01
N ALA A 192 11.44 -12.29 -12.09
CA ALA A 192 10.67 -12.78 -10.96
C ALA A 192 9.32 -13.33 -11.42
N ALA A 193 8.65 -12.65 -12.36
CA ALA A 193 7.42 -13.16 -12.97
C ALA A 193 7.64 -14.52 -13.66
N GLN A 194 8.68 -14.65 -14.48
CA GLN A 194 9.05 -15.93 -15.11
C GLN A 194 9.33 -17.03 -14.08
N PHE A 195 10.06 -16.69 -13.01
CA PHE A 195 10.36 -17.63 -11.94
C PHE A 195 9.09 -18.12 -11.23
N LEU A 196 8.17 -17.21 -10.90
CA LEU A 196 6.90 -17.53 -10.24
C LEU A 196 6.01 -18.38 -11.13
N VAL A 197 5.90 -18.07 -12.43
CA VAL A 197 5.15 -18.90 -13.39
C VAL A 197 5.75 -20.31 -13.50
N ALA A 198 7.08 -20.42 -13.55
CA ALA A 198 7.76 -21.72 -13.58
C ALA A 198 7.52 -22.56 -12.31
N ARG A 199 7.22 -21.92 -11.18
CA ARG A 199 6.86 -22.55 -9.91
C ARG A 199 5.36 -22.78 -9.72
N GLY A 200 4.54 -22.48 -10.73
CA GLY A 200 3.08 -22.72 -10.69
C GLY A 200 2.23 -21.53 -10.24
N GLY A 201 2.80 -20.32 -10.22
CA GLY A 201 2.04 -19.10 -9.95
C GLY A 201 1.05 -18.79 -11.07
N MET A 202 -0.20 -18.49 -10.71
CA MET A 202 -1.28 -18.25 -11.66
C MET A 202 -1.28 -16.81 -12.18
N VAL A 203 -1.55 -16.62 -13.47
CA VAL A 203 -1.79 -15.30 -14.06
C VAL A 203 -3.26 -14.93 -13.94
N GLN A 204 -3.54 -13.84 -13.23
CA GLN A 204 -4.89 -13.30 -13.12
C GLN A 204 -5.17 -12.39 -14.32
N ILE A 205 -6.26 -12.66 -15.04
CA ILE A 205 -6.76 -11.78 -16.11
C ILE A 205 -7.78 -10.84 -15.46
N ARG A 206 -7.46 -9.54 -15.35
CA ARG A 206 -8.34 -8.52 -14.73
C ARG A 206 -8.86 -7.52 -15.76
N ASN A 207 -10.10 -7.07 -15.59
CA ASN A 207 -10.76 -6.13 -16.49
C ASN A 207 -10.46 -4.63 -16.20
N CYS A 208 -9.89 -4.27 -15.03
CA CYS A 208 -9.50 -2.88 -14.74
C CYS A 208 -8.39 -2.76 -13.68
N HIS A 209 -7.71 -1.59 -13.69
CA HIS A 209 -6.56 -1.19 -12.84
C HIS A 209 -6.94 0.00 -11.91
N ILE A 210 -8.21 0.16 -11.55
CA ILE A 210 -8.69 1.30 -10.73
C ILE A 210 -8.93 0.85 -9.28
N PRO A 211 -8.49 1.57 -8.24
CA PRO A 211 -8.73 1.15 -6.87
C PRO A 211 -10.17 1.51 -6.61
N ILE A 212 -11.06 0.55 -6.78
CA ILE A 212 -12.46 0.72 -6.40
C ILE A 212 -12.52 0.15 -4.98
N TRP A 213 -12.69 1.06 -4.02
CA TRP A 213 -12.62 0.75 -2.58
C TRP A 213 -13.90 0.03 -2.11
N ASP A 214 -14.94 0.06 -2.94
CA ASP A 214 -16.05 -0.86 -2.84
C ASP A 214 -15.56 -2.27 -3.17
N GLU A 215 -15.35 -3.05 -2.12
CA GLU A 215 -15.29 -4.52 -2.10
C GLU A 215 -16.40 -5.15 -2.98
N MET A 216 -17.49 -4.41 -3.18
CA MET A 216 -18.71 -4.78 -3.89
C MET A 216 -18.64 -4.84 -5.42
N LEU A 217 -17.73 -4.13 -6.11
CA LEU A 217 -17.68 -4.16 -7.58
C LEU A 217 -16.78 -5.27 -8.17
N TRP A 218 -15.85 -5.77 -7.37
CA TRP A 218 -14.92 -6.83 -7.76
C TRP A 218 -15.51 -8.24 -7.71
N SER A 219 -16.70 -8.37 -7.10
CA SER A 219 -17.36 -9.64 -6.93
C SER A 219 -18.14 -10.12 -8.16
N VAL A 220 -18.04 -9.40 -9.29
CA VAL A 220 -18.48 -9.91 -10.59
C VAL A 220 -17.47 -10.97 -11.06
N GLY A 221 -17.61 -12.19 -10.53
CA GLY A 221 -16.79 -13.33 -10.92
C GLY A 221 -16.38 -14.27 -9.78
N ARG A 222 -16.72 -14.00 -8.53
CA ARG A 222 -16.55 -14.93 -7.40
C ARG A 222 -17.90 -15.14 -6.71
N GLY A 223 -18.27 -16.39 -6.49
CA GLY A 223 -19.60 -16.84 -6.03
C GLY A 223 -20.02 -16.36 -4.64
N ASP A 224 -19.14 -15.63 -3.95
CA ASP A 224 -19.27 -15.38 -2.52
C ASP A 224 -19.64 -13.91 -2.22
N ALA A 225 -20.15 -13.17 -3.22
CA ALA A 225 -20.39 -11.73 -3.13
C ALA A 225 -21.44 -11.32 -2.08
N PHE A 226 -21.02 -10.44 -1.16
CA PHE A 226 -21.90 -9.71 -0.24
C PHE A 226 -23.02 -8.94 -0.95
N MET A 227 -22.78 -8.48 -2.19
CA MET A 227 -23.77 -7.80 -3.05
C MET A 227 -25.01 -8.64 -3.36
N TYR A 228 -24.85 -9.94 -3.61
CA TYR A 228 -26.01 -10.79 -3.88
C TYR A 228 -26.88 -10.96 -2.63
N LYS A 229 -26.27 -10.98 -1.43
CA LYS A 229 -27.01 -10.99 -0.15
C LYS A 229 -27.74 -9.66 0.10
N GLU A 230 -27.08 -8.52 -0.08
CA GLU A 230 -27.69 -7.20 0.08
C GLU A 230 -28.81 -6.94 -0.95
N TRP A 231 -28.69 -7.48 -2.16
CA TRP A 231 -29.73 -7.41 -3.20
C TRP A 231 -30.77 -8.53 -3.12
N GLY A 232 -30.66 -9.47 -2.18
CA GLY A 232 -31.59 -10.59 -2.01
C GLY A 232 -31.59 -11.61 -3.16
N ILE A 233 -30.48 -11.76 -3.88
CA ILE A 233 -30.31 -12.65 -5.02
C ILE A 233 -29.62 -13.95 -4.54
N GLU A 234 -30.26 -15.11 -4.70
CA GLU A 234 -29.68 -16.41 -4.31
C GLU A 234 -28.69 -16.96 -5.35
N GLU A 235 -27.74 -17.78 -4.90
CA GLU A 235 -26.78 -18.50 -5.74
C GLU A 235 -27.49 -19.34 -6.83
N GLY A 236 -27.13 -19.14 -8.10
CA GLY A 236 -27.60 -19.95 -9.24
C GLY A 236 -28.51 -19.23 -10.25
N ALA A 237 -28.86 -17.97 -10.02
CA ALA A 237 -29.77 -17.21 -10.91
C ALA A 237 -29.20 -16.94 -12.33
N PHE A 238 -27.87 -17.01 -12.52
CA PHE A 238 -27.22 -16.65 -13.78
C PHE A 238 -26.61 -17.83 -14.55
N THR A 239 -26.79 -19.08 -14.11
CA THR A 239 -26.26 -20.27 -14.82
C THR A 239 -27.02 -20.66 -16.11
N LYS A 240 -27.80 -19.74 -16.69
CA LYS A 240 -28.49 -19.96 -17.97
C LYS A 240 -28.38 -18.72 -18.86
N ILE A 241 -27.21 -18.50 -19.44
CA ILE A 241 -27.07 -17.91 -20.78
C ILE A 241 -26.00 -18.71 -21.52
#